data_AF-A0A922F3Q6-F1
#
_entry.id   AF-A0A922F3Q6-F1
#
_cell.length_a   1.000
_cell.length_b   1.000
_cell.length_c   1.000
_cell.angle_alpha   90.00
_cell.angle_beta   90.00
_cell.angle_gamma   90.00
#
_symmetry.space_group_name_H-M   'P 1'
#
loop_
_entity.id
_entity.type
_entity.pdbx_description
1 polymer ?
#
loop_
_entity_poly.entity_id
_entity_poly.type
_entity_poly.pdbx_seq_one_letter_code
_entity_poly.pdbx_strand_id
1 'polypeptide(L)'
;MGCAFNHAILDGTSTWHFMSSWAQICSGSPSISVPPFLDRTKVRSTRVKLDLSLPNSDPLAPSNGDAKPVSQPQLREKIFRFSEEAIDKIKSTVNSKTQSGDALKPFSTFQSLSVHIWRHVTRARELKPEDYTVFTVFADCRKRVDPPMPESYFGNLIQAIFTVTAAGLLSVNPPEFGASMIQKAIDMHNAKAIEERNKEWESSPKIFEFKDAGVNCVAVGSSPRFKVYEMDFGWGKPEGVRSGSNNRFDGMVYLYQGKGGGRSIDVEISLEAGTMERLEKDKEFLMDHYLV
;
A
#
# COMPACT_ATOMS: atom_id res chain seq x y z
N MET A 1 15.61 -2.12 -15.86
CA MET A 1 15.11 -0.73 -16.03
C MET A 1 14.80 -0.17 -14.65
N GLY A 2 15.25 1.04 -14.35
CA GLY A 2 14.89 1.76 -13.12
C GLY A 2 14.16 3.05 -13.47
N CYS A 3 13.06 3.34 -12.76
CA CYS A 3 12.24 4.53 -12.98
C CYS A 3 12.05 5.26 -11.66
N ALA A 4 12.06 6.59 -11.71
CA ALA A 4 11.70 7.44 -10.58
C ALA A 4 10.58 8.40 -11.01
N PHE A 5 9.55 8.52 -10.18
CA PHE A 5 8.39 9.35 -10.45
C PHE A 5 8.19 10.34 -9.31
N ASN A 6 7.83 11.58 -9.64
CA ASN A 6 7.34 12.51 -8.65
C ASN A 6 5.89 12.13 -8.28
N HIS A 7 5.70 11.60 -7.07
CA HIS A 7 4.41 11.12 -6.60
C HIS A 7 3.37 12.25 -6.43
N ALA A 8 3.74 13.54 -6.51
CA ALA A 8 2.76 14.62 -6.59
C ALA A 8 2.03 14.65 -7.95
N ILE A 9 2.65 14.12 -9.00
CA ILE A 9 2.10 14.15 -10.36
C ILE A 9 1.17 12.98 -10.60
N LEU A 10 1.50 11.79 -10.12
CA LEU A 10 0.85 10.53 -10.48
C LEU A 10 0.85 9.51 -9.32
N ASP A 11 -0.23 8.73 -9.23
CA ASP A 11 -0.34 7.58 -8.31
C ASP A 11 0.05 6.27 -9.02
N GLY A 12 0.04 5.16 -8.28
CA GLY A 12 0.36 3.83 -8.83
C GLY A 12 -0.46 3.44 -10.06
N THR A 13 -1.75 3.76 -10.10
CA THR A 13 -2.61 3.49 -11.27
C THR A 13 -2.11 4.26 -12.49
N SER A 14 -1.79 5.54 -12.33
CA SER A 14 -1.24 6.38 -13.39
C SER A 14 0.18 5.97 -13.78
N THR A 15 1.02 5.52 -12.83
CA THR A 15 2.34 4.94 -13.11
C THR A 15 2.20 3.76 -14.07
N TRP A 16 1.36 2.78 -13.74
CA TRP A 16 1.25 1.58 -14.57
C TRP A 16 0.52 1.82 -15.89
N HIS A 17 -0.38 2.82 -15.96
CA HIS A 17 -0.89 3.32 -17.23
C HIS A 17 0.27 3.83 -18.10
N PHE A 18 1.09 4.74 -17.57
CA PHE A 18 2.26 5.25 -18.29
C PHE A 18 3.21 4.13 -18.74
N MET A 19 3.56 3.20 -17.85
CA MET A 19 4.47 2.10 -18.16
C MET A 19 3.90 1.19 -19.26
N SER A 20 2.60 0.91 -19.24
CA SER A 20 1.93 0.11 -20.27
C SER A 20 1.91 0.83 -21.62
N SER A 21 1.56 2.12 -21.63
CA SER A 21 1.61 2.95 -22.83
C SER A 21 3.02 3.02 -23.44
N TRP A 22 4.04 3.15 -22.61
CA TRP A 22 5.43 3.18 -23.06
C TRP A 22 5.87 1.82 -23.65
N ALA A 23 5.54 0.72 -22.97
CA ALA A 23 5.82 -0.64 -23.45
C ALA A 23 5.18 -0.91 -24.83
N GLN A 24 3.93 -0.47 -25.04
CA GLN A 24 3.23 -0.58 -26.32
C GLN A 24 3.96 0.16 -27.45
N ILE A 25 4.39 1.41 -27.19
CA ILE A 25 5.14 2.21 -28.17
C ILE A 25 6.46 1.53 -28.51
N CYS A 26 7.21 1.05 -27.51
CA CYS A 26 8.48 0.35 -27.73
C CYS A 26 8.31 -0.95 -28.53
N SER A 27 7.16 -1.61 -28.40
CA SER A 27 6.80 -2.82 -29.15
C SER A 27 6.28 -2.53 -30.57
N GLY A 28 6.37 -1.27 -31.03
CA GLY A 28 5.99 -0.85 -32.38
C GLY A 28 4.50 -0.57 -32.56
N SER A 29 3.73 -0.44 -31.48
CA SER A 29 2.33 -0.03 -31.58
C SER A 29 2.24 1.39 -32.15
N PRO A 30 1.38 1.64 -33.17
CA PRO A 30 1.24 2.97 -33.77
C PRO A 30 0.56 3.98 -32.82
N SER A 31 -0.11 3.51 -31.77
CA SER A 31 -0.75 4.33 -30.76
C SER A 31 -0.91 3.58 -29.44
N ILE A 32 -1.24 4.31 -28.37
CA ILE A 32 -1.56 3.72 -27.07
C ILE A 32 -3.03 3.27 -27.04
N SER A 33 -3.31 2.10 -26.47
CA SER A 33 -4.68 1.53 -26.47
C SER A 33 -5.69 2.32 -25.64
N VAL A 34 -5.22 2.99 -24.58
CA VAL A 34 -6.08 3.76 -23.67
C VAL A 34 -5.48 5.17 -23.53
N PRO A 35 -6.10 6.20 -24.14
CA PRO A 35 -5.70 7.58 -23.92
C PRO A 35 -5.91 7.99 -22.46
N PRO A 36 -4.97 8.73 -21.85
CA PRO A 36 -5.15 9.23 -20.49
C PRO A 36 -6.22 10.32 -20.44
N PHE A 37 -7.06 10.29 -19.42
CA PHE A 37 -7.97 11.38 -19.11
C PHE A 37 -7.22 12.42 -18.25
N LEU A 38 -7.03 13.62 -18.80
CA LEU A 38 -6.12 14.63 -18.24
C LEU A 38 -6.81 15.80 -17.51
N ASP A 39 -8.14 15.89 -17.56
CA ASP A 39 -8.87 17.00 -16.92
C ASP A 39 -8.98 16.80 -15.40
N ARG A 40 -7.93 17.22 -14.69
CA ARG A 40 -7.84 17.15 -13.22
C ARG A 40 -8.90 17.97 -12.49
N THR A 41 -9.47 18.96 -13.16
CA THR A 41 -10.47 19.86 -12.55
C THR A 41 -11.79 19.15 -12.27
N LYS A 42 -12.07 18.02 -12.94
CA LYS A 42 -13.26 17.20 -12.69
C LYS A 42 -13.26 16.51 -11.34
N VAL A 43 -12.07 16.17 -10.84
CA VAL A 43 -11.92 15.58 -9.50
C VAL A 43 -11.97 16.67 -8.45
N ARG A 44 -11.22 17.76 -8.70
CA ARG A 44 -11.03 18.82 -7.72
C ARG A 44 -10.56 20.08 -8.43
N SER A 45 -11.35 21.15 -8.31
CA SER A 45 -11.06 22.46 -8.89
C SER A 45 -10.53 23.46 -7.86
N THR A 46 -10.52 23.11 -6.57
CA THR A 46 -10.04 23.97 -5.49
C THR A 46 -8.54 24.20 -5.61
N ARG A 47 -8.13 25.47 -5.59
CA ARG A 47 -6.73 25.87 -5.46
C ARG A 47 -6.45 26.24 -4.01
N VAL A 48 -5.62 25.44 -3.36
CA VAL A 48 -5.15 25.74 -2.00
C VAL A 48 -3.75 26.35 -2.08
N LYS A 49 -3.53 27.45 -1.38
CA LYS A 49 -2.18 27.97 -1.18
C LYS A 49 -1.53 27.15 -0.09
N LEU A 50 -0.53 26.37 -0.46
CA LEU A 50 0.39 25.79 0.49
C LEU A 50 1.51 26.81 0.71
N ASP A 51 1.77 27.18 1.96
CA ASP A 51 2.98 27.92 2.27
C ASP A 51 4.17 27.00 2.03
N LEU A 52 4.84 27.22 0.91
CA LEU A 52 6.06 26.53 0.51
C LEU A 52 7.28 27.33 0.94
N SER A 53 7.18 28.15 2.00
CA SER A 53 8.33 28.79 2.63
C SER A 53 9.45 27.76 2.68
N LEU A 54 10.58 28.12 2.06
CA LEU A 54 11.70 27.20 1.88
C LEU A 54 12.05 26.63 3.26
N PRO A 55 12.41 25.33 3.36
CA PRO A 55 13.07 24.84 4.55
C PRO A 55 14.18 25.83 4.91
N ASN A 56 14.33 26.08 6.21
CA ASN A 56 15.31 26.99 6.78
C ASN A 56 16.58 27.02 5.92
N SER A 57 17.06 28.20 5.49
CA SER A 57 18.22 28.35 4.58
C SER A 57 19.55 27.84 5.16
N ASP A 58 19.48 27.15 6.29
CA ASP A 58 20.55 26.38 6.88
C ASP A 58 20.92 25.22 5.93
N PRO A 59 22.15 25.18 5.40
CA PRO A 59 22.65 24.09 4.56
C PRO A 59 22.64 22.72 5.25
N LEU A 60 22.45 22.68 6.57
CA LEU A 60 22.31 21.46 7.38
C LEU A 60 20.84 21.05 7.59
N ALA A 61 19.87 21.88 7.17
CA ALA A 61 18.47 21.52 7.25
C ALA A 61 18.17 20.43 6.21
N PRO A 62 17.56 19.29 6.61
CA PRO A 62 17.26 18.23 5.68
C PRO A 62 16.28 18.71 4.60
N SER A 63 16.68 18.65 3.33
CA SER A 63 15.78 18.83 2.19
C SER A 63 14.81 17.67 2.09
N ASN A 64 13.64 17.91 1.47
CA ASN A 64 12.69 16.85 1.09
C ASN A 64 13.29 15.80 0.13
N GLY A 65 14.47 16.07 -0.45
CA GLY A 65 15.22 15.15 -1.32
C GLY A 65 16.51 14.61 -0.71
N ASP A 66 16.92 15.04 0.48
CA ASP A 66 18.15 14.55 1.10
C ASP A 66 17.88 13.22 1.78
N ALA A 67 18.72 12.22 1.49
CA ALA A 67 18.81 11.04 2.32
C ALA A 67 19.27 11.50 3.71
N LYS A 68 18.35 11.54 4.67
CA LYS A 68 18.61 12.02 6.04
C LYS A 68 19.90 11.37 6.57
N PRO A 69 20.98 12.13 6.80
CA PRO A 69 22.09 11.62 7.59
C PRO A 69 21.64 11.57 9.05
N VAL A 70 22.17 10.59 9.79
CA VAL A 70 22.07 10.39 11.26
C VAL A 70 21.04 9.34 11.73
N SER A 71 21.59 8.21 12.16
CA SER A 71 21.05 7.17 13.06
C SER A 71 19.64 6.64 12.83
N GLN A 72 19.17 6.52 11.59
CA GLN A 72 17.99 5.71 11.36
C GLN A 72 18.32 4.24 11.65
N PRO A 73 17.44 3.50 12.35
CA PRO A 73 17.64 2.09 12.58
C PRO A 73 17.81 1.39 11.24
N GLN A 74 18.76 0.47 11.17
CA GLN A 74 19.11 -0.20 9.93
C GLN A 74 17.88 -0.95 9.40
N LEU A 75 17.31 -0.49 8.30
CA LEU A 75 16.21 -1.16 7.64
C LEU A 75 16.71 -2.37 6.85
N ARG A 76 15.90 -3.43 6.86
CA ARG A 76 16.05 -4.63 6.06
C ARG A 76 14.85 -4.78 5.17
N GLU A 77 15.12 -5.17 3.94
CA GLU A 77 14.12 -5.39 2.91
C GLU A 77 14.11 -6.87 2.56
N LYS A 78 12.93 -7.47 2.60
CA LYS A 78 12.74 -8.87 2.26
C LYS A 78 11.49 -9.06 1.46
N ILE A 79 11.50 -10.11 0.65
CA ILE A 79 10.37 -10.50 -0.18
C ILE A 79 9.91 -11.87 0.29
N PHE A 80 8.69 -11.89 0.78
CA PHE A 80 8.00 -13.09 1.20
C PHE A 80 7.02 -13.49 0.10
N ARG A 81 7.17 -14.69 -0.42
CA ARG A 81 6.33 -15.19 -1.52
C ARG A 81 5.23 -16.03 -0.94
N PHE A 82 3.99 -15.57 -1.11
CA PHE A 82 2.81 -16.33 -0.72
C PHE A 82 2.26 -17.04 -1.94
N SER A 83 2.27 -18.37 -1.91
CA SER A 83 1.65 -19.20 -2.95
C SER A 83 0.13 -19.04 -2.93
N GLU A 84 -0.54 -19.57 -3.95
CA GLU A 84 -2.01 -19.56 -3.99
C GLU A 84 -2.62 -20.34 -2.82
N GLU A 85 -2.02 -21.48 -2.47
CA GLU A 85 -2.44 -22.34 -1.38
C GLU A 85 -2.28 -21.63 -0.03
N ALA A 86 -1.16 -20.92 0.17
CA ALA A 86 -0.94 -20.11 1.37
C ALA A 86 -1.98 -18.99 1.47
N ILE A 87 -2.27 -18.30 0.36
CA ILE A 87 -3.28 -17.23 0.30
C ILE A 87 -4.69 -17.77 0.59
N ASP A 88 -5.06 -18.91 0.00
CA ASP A 88 -6.35 -19.54 0.24
C ASP A 88 -6.50 -19.99 1.68
N LYS A 89 -5.42 -20.53 2.26
CA LYS A 89 -5.41 -20.92 3.66
C LYS A 89 -5.58 -19.72 4.59
N ILE A 90 -4.80 -18.65 4.39
CA ILE A 90 -4.93 -17.41 5.17
C ILE A 90 -6.38 -16.88 5.06
N LYS A 91 -6.91 -16.81 3.84
CA LYS A 91 -8.27 -16.34 3.59
C LYS A 91 -9.32 -17.23 4.25
N SER A 92 -9.17 -18.55 4.16
CA SER A 92 -10.08 -19.51 4.78
C SER A 92 -10.07 -19.39 6.31
N THR A 93 -8.88 -19.31 6.92
CA THR A 93 -8.74 -19.11 8.37
C THR A 93 -9.44 -17.84 8.84
N VAL A 94 -9.21 -16.71 8.16
CA VAL A 94 -9.82 -15.42 8.52
C VAL A 94 -11.35 -15.43 8.33
N ASN A 95 -11.88 -16.21 7.39
CA ASN A 95 -13.32 -16.32 7.12
C ASN A 95 -14.02 -17.48 7.86
N SER A 96 -13.28 -18.29 8.63
CA SER A 96 -13.78 -19.55 9.19
C SER A 96 -15.03 -19.38 10.07
N LYS A 97 -15.13 -18.29 10.83
CA LYS A 97 -16.29 -18.00 11.70
C LYS A 97 -17.33 -17.05 11.10
N THR A 98 -17.03 -16.42 9.97
CA THR A 98 -17.97 -15.53 9.26
C THR A 98 -19.08 -16.32 8.57
N GLN A 99 -18.92 -17.64 8.45
CA GLN A 99 -19.92 -18.56 7.90
C GLN A 99 -21.05 -18.90 8.88
N SER A 100 -20.95 -18.50 10.15
CA SER A 100 -21.90 -18.84 11.20
C SER A 100 -22.84 -17.68 11.52
N GLY A 101 -23.98 -17.63 10.82
CA GLY A 101 -25.23 -17.11 11.37
C GLY A 101 -25.62 -15.65 11.09
N ASP A 102 -24.68 -14.76 10.75
CA ASP A 102 -25.02 -13.39 10.36
C ASP A 102 -24.48 -13.07 8.96
N ALA A 103 -25.26 -12.33 8.16
CA ALA A 103 -25.02 -11.97 6.76
C ALA A 103 -23.81 -11.02 6.55
N LEU A 104 -22.66 -11.35 7.12
CA LEU A 104 -21.43 -10.58 7.03
C LEU A 104 -20.70 -10.92 5.72
N LYS A 105 -20.45 -9.88 4.93
CA LYS A 105 -19.68 -9.91 3.68
C LYS A 105 -18.31 -10.59 3.93
N PRO A 106 -17.96 -11.67 3.20
CA PRO A 106 -16.68 -12.35 3.36
C PRO A 106 -15.48 -11.40 3.18
N PHE A 107 -14.39 -11.66 3.92
CA PHE A 107 -13.15 -10.93 3.80
C PHE A 107 -12.43 -11.29 2.48
N SER A 108 -12.00 -10.26 1.77
CA SER A 108 -11.22 -10.38 0.54
C SER A 108 -9.82 -10.96 0.80
N THR A 109 -9.16 -11.43 -0.26
CA THR A 109 -7.73 -11.81 -0.22
C THR A 109 -6.87 -10.68 0.31
N PHE A 110 -7.11 -9.44 -0.14
CA PHE A 110 -6.38 -8.26 0.35
C PHE A 110 -6.55 -8.09 1.87
N GLN A 111 -7.78 -8.11 2.38
CA GLN A 111 -8.05 -7.95 3.81
C GLN A 111 -7.43 -9.08 4.65
N SER A 112 -7.52 -10.32 4.16
CA SER A 112 -7.01 -11.49 4.86
C SER A 112 -5.47 -11.49 4.93
N LEU A 113 -4.80 -11.22 3.80
CA LEU A 113 -3.34 -11.11 3.77
C LEU A 113 -2.85 -9.88 4.55
N SER A 114 -3.58 -8.75 4.48
CA SER A 114 -3.26 -7.54 5.22
C SER A 114 -3.29 -7.77 6.74
N VAL A 115 -4.33 -8.43 7.26
CA VAL A 115 -4.40 -8.71 8.70
C VAL A 115 -3.34 -9.74 9.12
N HIS A 116 -3.01 -10.70 8.26
CA HIS A 116 -1.91 -11.65 8.49
C HIS A 116 -0.59 -10.88 8.69
N ILE A 117 -0.23 -10.03 7.72
CA ILE A 117 0.99 -9.22 7.79
C ILE A 117 0.95 -8.29 9.01
N TRP A 118 -0.15 -7.57 9.23
CA TRP A 118 -0.25 -6.60 10.33
C TRP A 118 -0.06 -7.25 11.69
N ARG A 119 -0.72 -8.40 11.95
CA ARG A 119 -0.57 -9.16 13.21
C ARG A 119 0.86 -9.62 13.42
N HIS A 120 1.47 -10.24 12.40
CA HIS A 120 2.79 -10.84 12.51
C HIS A 120 3.90 -9.77 12.63
N VAL A 121 3.79 -8.64 11.91
CA VAL A 121 4.69 -7.50 12.09
C VAL A 121 4.52 -6.87 13.48
N THR A 122 3.29 -6.70 13.96
CA THR A 122 3.02 -6.19 15.32
C THR A 122 3.66 -7.09 16.38
N ARG A 123 3.51 -8.41 16.25
CA ARG A 123 4.16 -9.40 17.13
C ARG A 123 5.68 -9.33 17.03
N ALA A 124 6.23 -9.27 15.82
CA ALA A 124 7.66 -9.19 15.58
C ALA A 124 8.27 -7.87 16.08
N ARG A 125 7.47 -6.82 16.32
CA ARG A 125 7.93 -5.58 16.98
C ARG A 125 7.98 -5.69 18.51
N GLU A 126 7.46 -6.77 19.09
CA GLU A 126 7.41 -6.99 20.55
C GLU A 126 6.74 -5.83 21.30
N LEU A 127 5.70 -5.25 20.70
CA LEU A 127 4.95 -4.14 21.28
C LEU A 127 4.26 -4.57 22.59
N LYS A 128 4.16 -3.63 23.54
CA LYS A 128 3.39 -3.85 24.76
C LYS A 128 1.90 -3.93 24.43
N PRO A 129 1.10 -4.67 25.22
CA PRO A 129 -0.34 -4.80 24.96
C PRO A 129 -1.09 -3.46 24.82
N GLU A 130 -0.66 -2.43 25.56
CA GLU A 130 -1.20 -1.07 25.56
C GLU A 130 -0.73 -0.18 24.40
N ASP A 131 0.34 -0.57 23.68
CA ASP A 131 0.85 0.21 22.56
C ASP A 131 -0.14 0.20 21.40
N TYR A 132 -0.34 1.34 20.74
CA TYR A 132 -1.14 1.40 19.53
C TYR A 132 -0.35 0.94 18.31
N THR A 133 -1.03 0.25 17.40
CA THR A 133 -0.54 -0.04 16.06
C THR A 133 -1.55 0.43 15.01
N VAL A 134 -1.03 0.95 13.90
CA VAL A 134 -1.81 1.49 12.79
C VAL A 134 -1.63 0.61 11.57
N PHE A 135 -2.72 0.26 10.90
CA PHE A 135 -2.70 -0.28 9.54
C PHE A 135 -3.18 0.76 8.56
N THR A 136 -2.40 1.00 7.51
CA THR A 136 -2.70 2.00 6.49
C THR A 136 -2.83 1.34 5.12
N VAL A 137 -3.89 1.66 4.39
CA VAL A 137 -4.04 1.34 2.97
C VAL A 137 -4.24 2.60 2.14
N PHE A 138 -3.54 2.71 1.02
CA PHE A 138 -3.76 3.79 0.06
C PHE A 138 -4.83 3.38 -0.96
N ALA A 139 -6.05 3.90 -0.81
CA ALA A 139 -7.19 3.50 -1.61
C ALA A 139 -7.30 4.32 -2.91
N ASP A 140 -7.45 3.63 -4.04
CA ASP A 140 -7.85 4.27 -5.30
C ASP A 140 -9.29 4.81 -5.17
N CYS A 141 -9.40 6.12 -5.34
CA CYS A 141 -10.64 6.87 -5.18
C CYS A 141 -11.40 7.09 -6.50
N ARG A 142 -10.86 6.67 -7.66
CA ARG A 142 -11.50 6.88 -8.98
C ARG A 142 -12.95 6.42 -9.02
N LYS A 143 -13.24 5.23 -8.49
CA LYS A 143 -14.60 4.66 -8.43
C LYS A 143 -15.41 5.06 -7.19
N ARG A 144 -14.82 5.84 -6.28
CA ARG A 144 -15.40 6.17 -4.96
C ARG A 144 -15.89 7.61 -4.88
N VAL A 145 -15.37 8.52 -5.71
CA VAL A 145 -15.88 9.89 -5.85
C VAL A 145 -17.21 9.89 -6.59
N ASP A 146 -17.97 10.98 -6.44
CA ASP A 146 -19.27 11.18 -7.09
C ASP A 146 -19.27 12.53 -7.85
N PRO A 147 -19.39 12.53 -9.19
CA PRO A 147 -19.49 11.35 -10.07
C PRO A 147 -18.18 10.55 -10.12
N PRO A 148 -18.23 9.22 -10.39
CA PRO A 148 -17.03 8.41 -10.57
C PRO A 148 -16.15 8.90 -11.71
N MET A 149 -14.84 8.82 -11.53
CA MET A 149 -13.88 9.16 -12.57
C MET A 149 -13.62 8.00 -13.53
N PRO A 150 -13.27 8.28 -14.79
CA PRO A 150 -12.78 7.26 -15.72
C PRO A 150 -11.58 6.52 -15.13
N GLU A 151 -11.46 5.22 -15.41
CA GLU A 151 -10.29 4.43 -15.02
C GLU A 151 -8.99 4.99 -15.61
N SER A 152 -9.08 5.64 -16.78
CA SER A 152 -7.97 6.31 -17.45
C SER A 152 -7.58 7.67 -16.86
N TYR A 153 -8.21 8.12 -15.77
CA TYR A 153 -7.82 9.34 -15.07
C TYR A 153 -6.34 9.29 -14.69
N PHE A 154 -5.58 10.26 -15.21
CA PHE A 154 -4.14 10.33 -15.05
C PHE A 154 -3.75 11.43 -14.06
N GLY A 155 -3.31 10.99 -12.90
CA GLY A 155 -2.93 11.85 -11.78
C GLY A 155 -3.05 11.11 -10.46
N ASN A 156 -2.86 11.81 -9.34
CA ASN A 156 -3.20 11.25 -8.03
C ASN A 156 -4.70 11.31 -7.80
N LEU A 157 -5.29 10.16 -7.50
CA LEU A 157 -6.62 10.07 -6.92
C LEU A 157 -6.64 8.93 -5.90
N ILE A 158 -5.81 9.09 -4.88
CA ILE A 158 -5.69 8.16 -3.75
C ILE A 158 -5.90 8.90 -2.43
N GLN A 159 -6.40 8.19 -1.43
CA GLN A 159 -6.35 8.66 -0.05
C GLN A 159 -5.95 7.52 0.89
N ALA A 160 -5.20 7.85 1.94
CA ALA A 160 -4.86 6.89 2.99
C ALA A 160 -6.08 6.58 3.86
N ILE A 161 -6.30 5.32 4.17
CA ILE A 161 -7.30 4.85 5.13
C ILE A 161 -6.56 4.23 6.29
N PHE A 162 -6.81 4.75 7.49
CA PHE A 162 -6.15 4.34 8.72
C PHE A 162 -7.08 3.45 9.54
N THR A 163 -6.53 2.36 10.07
CA THR A 163 -7.16 1.49 11.05
C THR A 163 -6.26 1.42 12.28
N VAL A 164 -6.79 1.70 13.46
CA VAL A 164 -5.99 1.78 14.70
C VAL A 164 -6.56 0.83 15.75
N THR A 165 -5.68 0.11 16.44
CA THR A 165 -6.04 -0.71 17.60
C THR A 165 -4.85 -0.88 18.54
N ALA A 166 -5.10 -1.32 19.77
CA ALA A 166 -4.04 -1.69 20.70
C ALA A 166 -3.40 -3.03 20.25
N ALA A 167 -2.08 -3.15 20.36
CA ALA A 167 -1.33 -4.34 19.96
C ALA A 167 -1.81 -5.60 20.70
N GLY A 168 -2.17 -5.45 21.98
CA GLY A 168 -2.76 -6.52 22.77
C GLY A 168 -4.08 -7.00 22.20
N LEU A 169 -4.98 -6.08 21.82
CA LEU A 169 -6.27 -6.43 21.19
C LEU A 169 -6.08 -7.14 19.85
N LEU A 170 -5.15 -6.67 19.01
CA LEU A 170 -4.86 -7.32 17.73
C LEU A 170 -4.31 -8.74 17.91
N SER A 171 -3.54 -8.97 18.98
CA SER A 171 -2.86 -10.23 19.27
C SER A 171 -3.79 -11.28 19.90
N VAL A 172 -4.55 -10.92 20.93
CA VAL A 172 -5.40 -11.86 21.68
C VAL A 172 -6.68 -12.23 20.94
N ASN A 173 -7.18 -11.33 20.10
CA ASN A 173 -8.37 -11.62 19.31
C ASN A 173 -8.03 -12.49 18.09
N PRO A 174 -8.99 -13.27 17.58
CA PRO A 174 -8.84 -13.99 16.32
C PRO A 174 -8.59 -13.08 15.10
N PRO A 175 -8.02 -13.60 13.98
CA PRO A 175 -7.70 -12.80 12.78
C PRO A 175 -8.87 -12.02 12.18
N GLU A 176 -10.10 -12.54 12.31
CA GLU A 176 -11.33 -11.88 11.86
C GLU A 176 -11.56 -10.51 12.54
N PHE A 177 -11.06 -10.30 13.76
CA PHE A 177 -11.15 -9.01 14.45
C PHE A 177 -10.46 -7.91 13.64
N GLY A 178 -9.16 -8.08 13.35
CA GLY A 178 -8.39 -7.11 12.58
C GLY A 178 -8.91 -6.97 11.14
N ALA A 179 -9.30 -8.09 10.51
CA ALA A 179 -9.90 -8.07 9.17
C ALA A 179 -11.20 -7.26 9.13
N SER A 180 -12.05 -7.37 10.16
CA SER A 180 -13.28 -6.60 10.29
C SER A 180 -13.03 -5.11 10.46
N MET A 181 -11.97 -4.71 11.18
CA MET A 181 -11.59 -3.32 11.32
C MET A 181 -11.14 -2.73 9.98
N ILE A 182 -10.27 -3.45 9.26
CA ILE A 182 -9.83 -3.06 7.91
C ILE A 182 -11.01 -2.99 6.94
N GLN A 183 -11.93 -3.97 6.98
CA GLN A 183 -13.11 -3.99 6.12
C GLN A 183 -14.03 -2.80 6.40
N LYS A 184 -14.35 -2.52 7.67
CA LYS A 184 -15.17 -1.37 8.06
C LYS A 184 -14.54 -0.05 7.60
N ALA A 185 -13.24 0.13 7.82
CA ALA A 185 -12.53 1.35 7.41
C ALA A 185 -12.57 1.56 5.88
N ILE A 186 -12.41 0.47 5.10
CA ILE A 186 -12.50 0.52 3.63
C ILE A 186 -13.93 0.78 3.14
N ASP A 187 -14.94 0.16 3.76
CA ASP A 187 -16.33 0.29 3.36
C ASP A 187 -16.90 1.67 3.74
N MET A 188 -16.44 2.27 4.84
CA MET A 188 -16.79 3.65 5.24
C MET A 188 -16.15 4.72 4.33
N HIS A 189 -15.12 4.38 3.57
CA HIS A 189 -14.40 5.33 2.71
C HIS A 189 -15.12 5.57 1.38
N ASN A 190 -16.26 6.25 1.44
CA ASN A 190 -17.13 6.58 0.31
C ASN A 190 -16.92 8.03 -0.18
N ALA A 191 -17.69 8.46 -1.19
CA ALA A 191 -17.61 9.80 -1.78
C ALA A 191 -17.68 10.92 -0.73
N LYS A 192 -18.62 10.81 0.22
CA LYS A 192 -18.80 11.78 1.29
C LYS A 192 -17.56 11.87 2.18
N ALA A 193 -17.02 10.73 2.62
CA ALA A 193 -15.82 10.69 3.45
C ALA A 193 -14.58 11.26 2.73
N ILE A 194 -14.45 11.01 1.42
CA ILE A 194 -13.38 11.57 0.59
C ILE A 194 -13.48 13.10 0.54
N GLU A 195 -14.68 13.62 0.32
CA GLU A 195 -14.95 15.05 0.22
C GLU A 195 -14.77 15.78 1.55
N GLU A 196 -15.23 15.18 2.67
CA GLU A 196 -15.00 15.72 4.01
C GLU A 196 -13.50 15.84 4.31
N ARG A 197 -12.71 14.81 3.98
CA ARG A 197 -11.26 14.86 4.14
C ARG A 197 -10.59 15.89 3.23
N ASN A 198 -11.09 16.07 2.01
CA ASN A 198 -10.59 17.13 1.12
C ASN A 198 -10.81 18.49 1.79
N LYS A 199 -12.01 18.78 2.28
CA LYS A 199 -12.33 20.05 2.96
C LYS A 199 -11.50 20.27 4.22
N GLU A 200 -11.29 19.24 5.02
CA GLU A 200 -10.43 19.30 6.20
C GLU A 200 -8.99 19.70 5.79
N TRP A 201 -8.42 19.01 4.81
CA TRP A 201 -7.08 19.34 4.31
C TRP A 201 -7.03 20.74 3.67
N GLU A 202 -8.08 21.19 2.98
CA GLU A 202 -8.15 22.55 2.40
C GLU A 202 -8.14 23.65 3.46
N SER A 203 -8.77 23.39 4.61
CA SER A 203 -8.82 24.34 5.73
C SER A 203 -7.47 24.51 6.43
N SER A 204 -6.59 23.50 6.35
CA SER A 204 -5.27 23.49 6.98
C SER A 204 -4.30 22.64 6.17
N PRO A 205 -3.85 23.11 4.98
CA PRO A 205 -3.04 22.32 4.07
C PRO A 205 -1.67 22.02 4.68
N LYS A 206 -1.27 20.76 4.63
CA LYS A 206 0.07 20.31 4.97
C LYS A 206 0.59 19.29 3.97
N ILE A 207 1.91 19.24 3.84
CA ILE A 207 2.59 18.15 3.14
C ILE A 207 2.54 16.91 4.04
N PHE A 208 2.12 15.78 3.48
CA PHE A 208 2.11 14.51 4.20
C PHE A 208 3.54 13.97 4.30
N GLU A 209 3.99 13.70 5.53
CA GLU A 209 5.27 13.07 5.81
C GLU A 209 5.08 11.61 6.26
N PHE A 210 6.10 10.74 6.13
CA PHE A 210 5.98 9.35 6.59
C PHE A 210 5.61 9.21 8.07
N LYS A 211 6.03 10.16 8.92
CA LYS A 211 5.65 10.20 10.34
C LYS A 211 4.15 10.36 10.55
N ASP A 212 3.43 10.93 9.57
CA ASP A 212 1.97 11.08 9.60
C ASP A 212 1.24 9.74 9.33
N ALA A 213 1.95 8.66 8.96
CA ALA A 213 1.36 7.34 8.74
C ALA A 213 0.87 6.67 10.04
N GLY A 214 1.26 7.19 11.20
CA GLY A 214 0.88 6.71 12.52
C GLY A 214 1.99 5.92 13.23
N VAL A 215 1.83 5.75 14.54
CA VAL A 215 2.78 4.99 15.37
C VAL A 215 2.70 3.50 15.04
N ASN A 216 3.85 2.82 15.03
CA ASN A 216 3.95 1.38 14.75
C ASN A 216 3.17 0.98 13.48
N CYS A 217 3.24 1.83 12.44
CA CYS A 217 2.43 1.68 11.25
C CYS A 217 2.84 0.45 10.44
N VAL A 218 1.88 -0.22 9.82
CA VAL A 218 2.07 -1.15 8.72
C VAL A 218 1.28 -0.59 7.54
N ALA A 219 1.99 -0.07 6.55
CA ALA A 219 1.38 0.63 5.42
C ALA A 219 1.51 -0.19 4.14
N VAL A 220 0.37 -0.56 3.55
CA VAL A 220 0.33 -1.33 2.32
C VAL A 220 0.17 -0.39 1.12
N GLY A 221 1.24 -0.32 0.33
CA GLY A 221 1.28 0.26 -1.01
C GLY A 221 1.25 -0.80 -2.11
N SER A 222 1.19 -0.32 -3.36
CA SER A 222 1.02 -1.15 -4.56
C SER A 222 -0.25 -2.02 -4.50
N SER A 223 -0.45 -2.85 -5.52
CA SER A 223 -1.55 -3.79 -5.62
C SER A 223 -1.17 -4.92 -6.57
N PRO A 224 -1.52 -6.19 -6.27
CA PRO A 224 -1.32 -7.29 -7.21
C PRO A 224 -2.18 -7.16 -8.48
N ARG A 225 -3.11 -6.18 -8.53
CA ARG A 225 -3.85 -5.83 -9.74
C ARG A 225 -3.02 -5.07 -10.76
N PHE A 226 -1.91 -4.46 -10.33
CA PHE A 226 -0.96 -3.89 -11.26
C PHE A 226 -0.26 -5.03 -11.98
N LYS A 227 -0.41 -5.04 -13.31
CA LYS A 227 0.06 -6.11 -14.16
C LYS A 227 1.55 -5.95 -14.48
N VAL A 228 2.35 -5.94 -13.43
CA VAL A 228 3.74 -5.48 -13.48
C VAL A 228 4.60 -6.35 -14.39
N TYR A 229 4.28 -7.64 -14.52
CA TYR A 229 4.97 -8.60 -15.39
C TYR A 229 4.43 -8.64 -16.83
N GLU A 230 3.40 -7.88 -17.17
CA GLU A 230 2.92 -7.73 -18.56
C GLU A 230 3.66 -6.62 -19.34
N MET A 231 4.58 -5.90 -18.70
CA MET A 231 5.32 -4.79 -19.33
C MET A 231 6.48 -5.28 -20.18
N ASP A 232 6.22 -5.54 -21.46
CA ASP A 232 7.24 -5.91 -22.45
C ASP A 232 7.63 -4.71 -23.31
N PHE A 233 8.90 -4.30 -23.21
CA PHE A 233 9.45 -3.17 -23.97
C PHE A 233 10.09 -3.59 -25.30
N GLY A 234 9.87 -4.84 -25.74
CA GLY A 234 10.47 -5.44 -26.93
C GLY A 234 11.65 -6.38 -26.63
N TRP A 235 11.95 -6.62 -25.35
CA TRP A 235 13.03 -7.50 -24.91
C TRP A 235 12.54 -8.64 -24.00
N GLY A 236 11.23 -8.84 -23.92
CA GLY A 236 10.59 -9.83 -23.07
C GLY A 236 10.06 -9.25 -21.75
N LYS A 237 9.33 -10.10 -21.02
CA LYS A 237 8.70 -9.76 -19.74
C LYS A 237 9.72 -9.54 -18.62
N PRO A 238 9.39 -8.75 -17.59
CA PRO A 238 10.29 -8.52 -16.46
C PRO A 238 10.66 -9.81 -15.72
N GLU A 239 11.94 -9.94 -15.34
CA GLU A 239 12.41 -11.05 -14.50
C GLU A 239 12.03 -10.85 -13.01
N GLY A 240 11.94 -9.60 -12.57
CA GLY A 240 11.53 -9.22 -11.22
C GLY A 240 11.10 -7.76 -11.15
N VAL A 241 10.19 -7.46 -10.24
CA VAL A 241 9.70 -6.09 -9.99
C VAL A 241 9.87 -5.76 -8.52
N ARG A 242 10.45 -4.60 -8.22
CA ARG A 242 10.81 -4.15 -6.88
C ARG A 242 10.46 -2.69 -6.69
N SER A 243 10.15 -2.32 -5.45
CA SER A 243 10.04 -0.90 -5.11
C SER A 243 11.41 -0.21 -5.12
N GLY A 244 11.43 1.11 -5.30
CA GLY A 244 12.65 1.91 -5.15
C GLY A 244 12.89 2.32 -3.70
N SER A 245 14.12 2.74 -3.37
CA SER A 245 14.52 3.11 -2.00
C SER A 245 13.80 4.34 -1.43
N ASN A 246 13.33 5.25 -2.29
CA ASN A 246 12.92 6.60 -1.86
C ASN A 246 11.54 6.67 -1.17
N ASN A 247 10.79 5.55 -1.14
CA ASN A 247 9.46 5.49 -0.53
C ASN A 247 9.39 4.35 0.50
N ARG A 248 10.40 4.26 1.36
CA ARG A 248 10.56 3.20 2.37
C ARG A 248 10.72 3.79 3.77
N PHE A 249 10.09 3.12 4.72
CA PHE A 249 10.17 3.37 6.16
C PHE A 249 9.85 2.06 6.89
N ASP A 250 10.12 1.99 8.20
CA ASP A 250 9.77 0.82 9.01
C ASP A 250 8.27 0.54 8.95
N GLY A 251 7.90 -0.65 8.44
CA GLY A 251 6.51 -1.07 8.27
C GLY A 251 5.92 -0.82 6.88
N MET A 252 6.71 -0.34 5.92
CA MET A 252 6.25 -0.22 4.53
C MET A 252 6.17 -1.60 3.87
N VAL A 253 5.02 -1.88 3.23
CA VAL A 253 4.71 -3.15 2.55
C VAL A 253 4.27 -2.85 1.12
N TYR A 254 4.81 -3.58 0.15
CA TYR A 254 4.36 -3.55 -1.24
C TYR A 254 3.87 -4.93 -1.67
N LEU A 255 2.66 -4.95 -2.25
CA LEU A 255 2.09 -6.16 -2.83
C LEU A 255 2.29 -6.16 -4.35
N TYR A 256 2.93 -7.20 -4.86
CA TYR A 256 3.09 -7.46 -6.29
C TYR A 256 2.44 -8.79 -6.65
N GLN A 257 1.95 -8.92 -7.88
CA GLN A 257 1.62 -10.23 -8.43
C GLN A 257 2.89 -11.11 -8.39
N GLY A 258 2.78 -12.40 -8.06
CA GLY A 258 3.92 -13.30 -8.16
C GLY A 258 4.33 -13.54 -9.62
N LYS A 259 5.63 -13.75 -9.86
CA LYS A 259 6.19 -13.90 -11.22
C LYS A 259 5.53 -15.05 -12.01
N GLY A 260 5.19 -16.14 -11.34
CA GLY A 260 4.51 -17.30 -11.95
C GLY A 260 3.08 -17.00 -12.42
N GLY A 261 2.56 -15.81 -12.12
CA GLY A 261 1.18 -15.43 -12.40
C GLY A 261 0.22 -16.01 -11.38
N GLY A 262 -1.02 -16.24 -11.83
CA GLY A 262 -2.10 -16.71 -10.98
C GLY A 262 -2.42 -15.71 -9.87
N ARG A 263 -2.74 -16.25 -8.69
CA ARG A 263 -3.10 -15.48 -7.49
C ARG A 263 -1.98 -15.39 -6.46
N SER A 264 -0.79 -15.90 -6.77
CA SER A 264 0.39 -15.75 -5.91
C SER A 264 0.74 -14.26 -5.72
N ILE A 265 1.25 -13.92 -4.54
CA ILE A 265 1.60 -12.53 -4.19
C ILE A 265 3.01 -12.50 -3.61
N ASP A 266 3.86 -11.69 -4.24
CA ASP A 266 5.16 -11.30 -3.69
C ASP A 266 4.93 -10.10 -2.76
N VAL A 267 5.24 -10.28 -1.48
CA VAL A 267 5.10 -9.26 -0.43
C VAL A 267 6.49 -8.73 -0.09
N GLU A 268 6.81 -7.53 -0.57
CA GLU A 268 8.04 -6.82 -0.21
C GLU A 268 7.80 -6.02 1.07
N ILE A 269 8.59 -6.26 2.11
CA ILE A 269 8.46 -5.63 3.43
C ILE A 269 9.77 -4.95 3.81
N SER A 270 9.69 -3.70 4.27
CA SER A 270 10.79 -2.95 4.89
C SER A 270 10.56 -2.84 6.39
N LEU A 271 11.49 -3.36 7.21
CA LEU A 271 11.42 -3.28 8.68
C LEU A 271 12.78 -2.98 9.28
N GLU A 272 12.82 -2.49 10.51
CA GLU A 272 14.04 -2.51 11.31
C GLU A 272 14.63 -3.92 11.39
N ALA A 273 15.97 -4.01 11.36
CA ALA A 273 16.67 -5.29 11.24
C ALA A 273 16.24 -6.33 12.28
N GLY A 274 16.15 -5.96 13.56
CA GLY A 274 15.73 -6.89 14.62
C GLY A 274 14.29 -7.37 14.46
N THR A 275 13.38 -6.49 14.01
CA THR A 275 12.00 -6.85 13.70
C THR A 275 11.93 -7.80 12.51
N MET A 276 12.71 -7.54 11.45
CA MET A 276 12.79 -8.42 10.29
C MET A 276 13.32 -9.81 10.69
N GLU A 277 14.39 -9.89 11.49
CA GLU A 277 14.96 -11.17 11.93
C GLU A 277 13.99 -12.02 12.75
N ARG A 278 13.12 -11.38 13.56
CA ARG A 278 12.04 -12.09 14.28
C ARG A 278 10.94 -12.55 13.33
N LEU A 279 10.55 -11.71 12.36
CA LEU A 279 9.54 -12.06 11.37
C LEU A 279 10.00 -13.23 10.48
N GLU A 280 11.28 -13.28 10.11
CA GLU A 280 11.88 -14.39 9.33
C GLU A 280 11.92 -15.72 10.11
N LYS A 281 11.73 -15.71 11.43
CA LYS A 281 11.65 -16.91 12.28
C LYS A 281 10.22 -17.29 12.63
N ASP A 282 9.25 -16.47 12.22
CA ASP A 282 7.83 -16.64 12.52
C ASP A 282 7.21 -17.69 11.57
N LYS A 283 7.15 -18.94 12.03
CA LYS A 283 6.61 -20.07 11.23
C LYS A 283 5.14 -19.91 10.85
N GLU A 284 4.36 -19.21 11.69
CA GLU A 284 2.95 -18.94 11.39
C GLU A 284 2.84 -17.89 10.27
N PHE A 285 3.70 -16.85 10.31
CA PHE A 285 3.80 -15.86 9.25
C PHE A 285 4.21 -16.50 7.91
N LEU A 286 5.27 -17.32 7.94
CA LEU A 286 5.84 -17.99 6.77
C LEU A 286 4.97 -19.10 6.20
N MET A 287 3.96 -19.56 6.96
CA MET A 287 3.11 -20.69 6.59
C MET A 287 3.89 -22.01 6.44
N ASP A 288 5.01 -22.16 7.15
CA ASP A 288 6.00 -23.25 7.00
C ASP A 288 5.49 -24.65 7.39
N HIS A 289 4.31 -24.77 8.01
CA HIS A 289 3.70 -26.08 8.25
C HIS A 289 3.10 -26.75 7.00
N TYR A 290 3.32 -26.17 5.81
CA TYR A 290 2.71 -26.61 4.54
C TYR A 290 3.71 -26.67 3.38
N LEU A 291 5.01 -26.53 3.65
CA LEU A 291 6.08 -26.91 2.73
C LEU A 291 6.50 -28.36 3.03
N VAL A 292 5.68 -29.32 2.63
CA VAL A 292 6.04 -30.75 2.53
C VAL A 292 5.70 -31.22 1.14
#